data_AF-A0A674B217-F1
#
_entry.id   AF-A0A674B217-F1
#
_cell.length_a   1.000
_cell.length_b   1.000
_cell.length_c   1.000
_cell.angle_alpha   90.00
_cell.angle_beta   90.00
_cell.angle_gamma   90.00
#
_symmetry.space_group_name_H-M   'P 1'
#
loop_
_entity.id
_entity.type
_entity.pdbx_description
1 polymer ?
#
loop_
_entity_poly.entity_id
_entity_poly.type
_entity_poly.pdbx_seq_one_letter_code
_entity_poly.pdbx_strand_id
1 'polypeptide(L)'
;MFFLFSDSLVYTSRGMTADNQFKVHGQLPLYGMTIRESEDEWGLPHCFTLFGQRQSVVVAASCLSEMVKWMEDIRMAVDLVEQSNRPTDLLSTSQSDRKEEEEEEEEELSASRRNSTVHICWHRNTSVSMVDFSEAVENQLSGNLLRKFKNSNGWQKLWVVYTNFSMFFYKSHQVRTLTYL
;
A
#
# COMPACT_ATOMS: atom_id res chain seq x y z
N MET A 1 3.79 -10.91 -2.19
CA MET A 1 3.17 -9.60 -1.91
C MET A 1 1.84 -9.57 -2.63
N PHE A 2 0.84 -8.89 -2.06
CA PHE A 2 -0.48 -8.71 -2.63
C PHE A 2 -0.75 -7.21 -2.80
N PHE A 3 -1.45 -6.84 -3.87
CA PHE A 3 -1.88 -5.49 -4.19
C PHE A 3 -3.35 -5.54 -4.58
N LEU A 4 -4.21 -4.93 -3.76
CA LEU A 4 -5.63 -4.82 -4.04
C LEU A 4 -5.90 -3.50 -4.77
N PHE A 5 -6.41 -3.60 -5.99
CA PHE A 5 -6.92 -2.49 -6.77
C PHE A 5 -8.45 -2.53 -6.79
N SER A 6 -9.07 -1.50 -7.36
CA SER A 6 -10.54 -1.36 -7.40
C SER A 6 -11.27 -2.49 -8.14
N ASP A 7 -10.61 -3.15 -9.09
CA ASP A 7 -11.20 -4.17 -9.99
C ASP A 7 -10.47 -5.52 -9.94
N SER A 8 -9.26 -5.55 -9.36
CA SER A 8 -8.36 -6.70 -9.43
C SER A 8 -7.47 -6.81 -8.20
N LEU A 9 -7.16 -8.05 -7.82
CA LEU A 9 -6.14 -8.38 -6.83
C LEU A 9 -4.93 -8.96 -7.55
N VAL A 10 -3.80 -8.28 -7.48
CA VAL A 10 -2.53 -8.71 -8.09
C VAL A 10 -1.62 -9.29 -7.01
N TYR A 11 -0.94 -10.39 -7.31
CA TYR A 11 0.00 -11.00 -6.37
C TYR A 11 1.30 -11.40 -7.04
N THR A 12 2.37 -11.39 -6.25
CA THR A 12 3.74 -11.57 -6.73
C THR A 12 4.25 -12.98 -6.48
N SER A 13 5.28 -13.36 -7.23
CA SER A 13 6.04 -14.58 -6.97
C SER A 13 6.78 -14.46 -5.63
N ARG A 14 7.24 -15.61 -5.12
CA ARG A 14 8.04 -15.65 -3.89
C ARG A 14 9.39 -14.98 -4.12
N GLY A 15 9.73 -14.05 -3.24
CA GLY A 15 11.02 -13.36 -3.25
C GLY A 15 11.07 -12.19 -4.23
N MET A 16 12.22 -11.52 -4.22
CA MET A 16 12.52 -10.35 -5.06
C MET A 16 13.53 -10.73 -6.13
N THR A 17 13.54 -10.02 -7.25
CA THR A 17 14.55 -10.18 -8.30
C THR A 17 15.92 -9.67 -7.83
N ALA A 18 16.98 -9.95 -8.61
CA ALA A 18 18.32 -9.42 -8.34
C ALA A 18 18.35 -7.89 -8.27
N ASP A 19 17.46 -7.24 -9.03
CA ASP A 19 17.31 -5.78 -9.08
C ASP A 19 16.35 -5.24 -8.00
N ASN A 20 16.04 -6.05 -6.97
CA ASN A 20 15.20 -5.66 -5.86
C ASN A 20 13.76 -5.28 -6.29
N GLN A 21 13.23 -5.96 -7.32
CA GLN A 21 11.87 -5.75 -7.84
C GLN A 21 10.97 -6.94 -7.52
N PHE A 22 9.65 -6.70 -7.51
CA PHE A 22 8.65 -7.74 -7.33
C PHE A 22 8.12 -8.22 -8.67
N LYS A 23 8.29 -9.52 -8.96
CA LYS A 23 7.72 -10.13 -10.17
C LYS A 23 6.27 -10.51 -9.96
N VAL A 24 5.36 -9.95 -10.75
CA VAL A 24 3.95 -10.35 -10.76
C VAL A 24 3.82 -11.83 -11.13
N HIS A 25 3.08 -12.58 -10.32
CA HIS A 25 2.77 -13.99 -10.56
C HIS A 25 1.42 -14.16 -11.24
N GLY A 26 0.41 -13.44 -10.77
CA GLY A 26 -0.94 -13.54 -11.28
C GLY A 26 -1.83 -12.41 -10.80
N GLN A 27 -3.04 -12.40 -11.34
CA GLN A 27 -4.10 -11.48 -11.00
C GLN A 27 -5.44 -12.22 -10.88
N LEU A 28 -6.29 -11.76 -9.97
CA LEU A 28 -7.64 -12.23 -9.76
C LEU A 28 -8.59 -11.05 -9.99
N PRO A 29 -9.47 -11.11 -11.01
CA PRO A 29 -10.56 -10.15 -11.13
C PRO A 29 -11.47 -10.23 -9.89
N LEU A 30 -11.87 -9.08 -9.36
CA LEU A 30 -12.73 -9.01 -8.17
C LEU A 30 -14.20 -9.30 -8.49
N TYR A 31 -14.65 -8.99 -9.71
CA TYR A 31 -16.04 -9.23 -10.10
C TYR A 31 -16.41 -10.71 -9.98
N GLY A 32 -17.45 -11.01 -9.17
CA GLY A 32 -17.88 -12.38 -8.89
C GLY A 32 -16.89 -13.21 -8.07
N MET A 33 -15.91 -12.56 -7.41
CA MET A 33 -15.00 -13.22 -6.49
C MET A 33 -15.70 -13.49 -5.16
N THR A 34 -15.42 -14.64 -4.54
CA THR A 34 -15.93 -14.95 -3.18
C THR A 34 -14.77 -15.25 -2.23
N ILE A 35 -14.98 -14.98 -0.94
CA ILE A 35 -13.94 -15.07 0.09
C ILE A 35 -14.48 -15.84 1.29
N ARG A 36 -13.71 -16.82 1.78
CA ARG A 36 -14.09 -17.61 2.95
C ARG A 36 -12.90 -17.83 3.87
N GLU A 37 -13.15 -17.82 5.17
CA GLU A 37 -12.19 -18.31 6.16
C GLU A 37 -11.94 -19.80 5.92
N SER A 38 -10.70 -20.23 6.08
CA SER A 38 -10.32 -21.60 5.72
C SER A 38 -9.26 -22.19 6.68
N GLU A 39 -9.16 -21.66 7.90
CA GLU A 39 -8.22 -22.15 8.91
C GLU A 39 -8.41 -23.66 9.16
N ASP A 40 -9.64 -24.09 9.37
CA ASP A 40 -10.00 -25.50 9.63
C ASP A 40 -9.72 -26.42 8.43
N GLU A 41 -9.90 -25.92 7.21
CA GLU A 41 -9.74 -26.70 5.97
C GLU A 41 -8.26 -26.98 5.66
N TRP A 42 -7.40 -25.99 5.91
CA TRP A 42 -5.97 -26.06 5.57
C TRP A 42 -5.05 -26.33 6.78
N GLY A 43 -5.57 -26.25 8.00
CA GLY A 43 -4.79 -26.35 9.23
C GLY A 43 -3.73 -25.24 9.35
N LEU A 44 -3.95 -24.11 8.68
CA LEU A 44 -3.04 -22.95 8.68
C LEU A 44 -3.69 -21.82 9.47
N PRO A 45 -2.98 -21.20 10.42
CA PRO A 45 -3.53 -20.08 11.17
C PRO A 45 -3.74 -18.87 10.26
N HIS A 46 -4.80 -18.12 10.55
CA HIS A 46 -5.12 -16.83 9.93
C HIS A 46 -5.21 -16.91 8.41
N CYS A 47 -5.78 -18.00 7.91
CA CYS A 47 -5.88 -18.26 6.49
C CYS A 47 -7.30 -18.16 5.96
N PHE A 48 -7.40 -17.67 4.74
CA PHE A 48 -8.63 -17.52 3.98
C PHE A 48 -8.39 -17.90 2.53
N THR A 49 -9.46 -18.33 1.87
CA THR A 49 -9.42 -18.72 0.47
C THR A 49 -10.18 -17.71 -0.38
N LEU A 50 -9.50 -17.25 -1.43
CA LEU A 50 -10.05 -16.39 -2.47
C LEU A 50 -10.46 -17.26 -3.65
N PHE A 51 -11.74 -17.27 -3.96
CA PHE A 51 -12.30 -18.02 -5.09
C PHE A 51 -12.59 -17.04 -6.23
N GLY A 52 -11.66 -16.94 -7.17
CA GLY A 52 -11.89 -16.27 -8.45
C GLY A 52 -12.61 -17.17 -9.44
N GLN A 53 -13.02 -16.60 -10.58
CA GLN A 53 -13.79 -17.33 -11.59
C GLN A 53 -13.00 -18.49 -12.26
N ARG A 54 -11.67 -18.37 -12.35
CA ARG A 54 -10.81 -19.33 -13.06
C ARG A 54 -9.83 -20.07 -12.15
N GLN A 55 -9.57 -19.53 -10.97
CA GLN A 55 -8.59 -20.06 -10.04
C GLN A 55 -8.93 -19.62 -8.61
N SER A 56 -8.51 -20.43 -7.65
CA SER A 56 -8.56 -20.10 -6.23
C SER A 56 -7.16 -19.98 -5.65
N VAL A 57 -7.01 -19.10 -4.65
CA VAL A 57 -5.74 -18.87 -3.95
C VAL A 57 -6.01 -18.88 -2.46
N VAL A 58 -5.23 -19.69 -1.73
CA VAL A 58 -5.22 -19.71 -0.26
C VAL A 58 -4.18 -18.71 0.22
N VAL A 59 -4.58 -17.82 1.12
CA VAL A 59 -3.74 -16.75 1.67
C VAL A 59 -3.67 -16.93 3.18
N ALA A 60 -2.46 -16.90 3.75
CA ALA A 60 -2.25 -16.89 5.19
C ALA A 60 -1.68 -15.53 5.60
N ALA A 61 -2.38 -14.84 6.51
CA ALA A 61 -1.94 -13.56 7.05
C ALA A 61 -0.92 -13.72 8.19
N SER A 62 -0.24 -12.64 8.55
CA SER A 62 0.75 -12.65 9.64
C SER A 62 0.12 -12.71 11.03
N CYS A 63 -1.14 -12.25 11.17
CA CYS A 63 -1.93 -12.32 12.39
C CYS A 63 -3.42 -12.21 12.07
N LEU A 64 -4.27 -12.49 13.07
CA LEU A 64 -5.73 -12.36 12.94
C LEU A 64 -6.17 -10.96 12.49
N SER A 65 -5.56 -9.89 13.01
CA SER A 65 -5.94 -8.53 12.62
C SER A 65 -5.65 -8.24 11.14
N GLU A 66 -4.52 -8.69 10.61
CA GLU A 66 -4.19 -8.55 9.19
C GLU A 66 -5.15 -9.38 8.34
N MET A 67 -5.50 -10.59 8.77
CA MET A 67 -6.50 -11.42 8.08
C MET A 67 -7.84 -10.69 7.94
N VAL A 68 -8.37 -10.19 9.06
CA VAL A 68 -9.66 -9.50 9.10
C VAL A 68 -9.65 -8.26 8.21
N LYS A 69 -8.62 -7.41 8.32
CA LYS A 69 -8.46 -6.21 7.47
C LYS A 69 -8.48 -6.55 5.98
N TRP A 70 -7.64 -7.50 5.55
CA TRP A 70 -7.59 -7.92 4.15
C TRP A 70 -8.95 -8.47 3.68
N MET A 71 -9.62 -9.28 4.49
CA MET A 71 -10.91 -9.84 4.12
C MET A 71 -12.01 -8.77 4.02
N GLU A 72 -12.02 -7.77 4.90
CA GLU A 72 -12.95 -6.64 4.85
C GLU A 72 -12.72 -5.77 3.61
N ASP A 73 -11.48 -5.36 3.36
CA ASP A 73 -11.13 -4.50 2.21
C ASP A 73 -11.45 -5.19 0.88
N ILE A 74 -11.12 -6.47 0.73
CA ILE A 74 -11.42 -7.20 -0.50
C ILE A 74 -12.93 -7.37 -0.68
N ARG A 75 -13.70 -7.69 0.38
CA ARG A 75 -15.17 -7.78 0.28
C ARG A 75 -15.78 -6.46 -0.15
N MET A 76 -15.34 -5.36 0.46
CA MET A 76 -15.79 -4.02 0.10
C MET A 76 -15.49 -3.71 -1.38
N ALA A 77 -14.28 -4.01 -1.85
CA ALA A 77 -13.90 -3.80 -3.24
C ALA A 77 -14.73 -4.67 -4.22
N VAL A 78 -15.03 -5.92 -3.85
CA VAL A 78 -15.93 -6.80 -4.62
C VAL A 78 -17.35 -6.22 -4.71
N ASP A 79 -17.92 -5.77 -3.59
CA ASP A 79 -19.26 -5.17 -3.57
C ASP A 79 -19.33 -3.91 -4.44
N LEU A 80 -18.28 -3.09 -4.44
CA LEU A 80 -18.20 -1.86 -5.23
C LEU A 80 -18.13 -2.16 -6.75
N VAL A 81 -17.32 -3.15 -7.17
CA VAL A 81 -17.23 -3.52 -8.60
C VAL A 81 -18.49 -4.23 -9.11
N GLU A 82 -19.22 -4.93 -8.24
CA GLU A 82 -20.51 -5.51 -8.61
C GLU A 82 -21.61 -4.45 -8.78
N GLN A 83 -21.59 -3.40 -7.95
CA GLN A 83 -22.53 -2.29 -8.06
C GLN A 83 -22.29 -1.45 -9.33
N SER A 84 -21.04 -1.21 -9.71
CA SER A 84 -20.71 -0.43 -10.92
C SER A 84 -21.10 -1.14 -12.22
N ASN A 85 -21.12 -2.47 -12.24
CA ASN A 85 -21.45 -3.28 -13.41
C ASN A 85 -22.94 -3.65 -13.52
N ARG A 86 -23.78 -3.28 -12.55
CA ARG A 86 -25.23 -3.43 -12.71
C ARG A 86 -25.72 -2.42 -13.75
N PRO A 87 -26.49 -2.83 -14.77
CA PRO A 87 -27.11 -1.89 -15.69
C PRO A 87 -28.00 -0.96 -14.89
N THR A 88 -27.58 0.30 -14.76
CA THR A 88 -28.42 1.34 -14.20
C THR A 88 -29.44 1.69 -15.29
N ASP A 89 -30.56 0.97 -15.32
CA ASP A 89 -31.78 1.48 -15.93
C ASP A 89 -32.16 2.73 -15.13
N LEU A 90 -31.76 3.90 -15.65
CA LEU A 90 -32.56 5.13 -15.77
C LEU A 90 -31.64 6.37 -15.91
N LEU A 91 -31.82 7.01 -17.08
CA LEU A 91 -31.64 8.44 -17.38
C LEU A 91 -30.22 8.99 -17.58
N SER A 92 -29.85 9.02 -18.87
CA SER A 92 -29.29 10.18 -19.58
C SER A 92 -29.15 11.46 -18.73
N THR A 93 -27.92 11.77 -18.34
CA THR A 93 -27.43 13.14 -18.33
C THR A 93 -26.09 13.16 -19.04
N SER A 94 -26.13 13.61 -20.29
CA SER A 94 -24.97 14.13 -20.98
C SER A 94 -24.40 15.31 -20.18
N GLN A 95 -23.28 15.11 -19.52
CA GLN A 95 -22.41 16.21 -19.11
C GLN A 95 -20.99 15.91 -19.56
N SER A 96 -20.64 16.58 -20.64
CA SER A 96 -19.28 16.85 -21.03
C SER A 96 -18.62 17.72 -19.96
N ASP A 97 -17.62 17.20 -19.25
CA ASP A 97 -16.63 18.06 -18.61
C ASP A 97 -15.23 17.45 -18.73
N ARG A 98 -14.51 18.07 -19.67
CA ARG A 98 -13.07 18.38 -19.74
C ARG A 98 -12.14 17.52 -18.86
N LYS A 99 -11.30 16.74 -19.55
CA LYS A 99 -10.01 16.28 -19.03
C LYS A 99 -9.14 17.49 -18.75
N GLU A 100 -8.87 17.77 -17.49
CA GLU A 100 -7.63 18.43 -17.08
C GLU A 100 -6.66 17.30 -16.74
N GLU A 101 -5.72 17.08 -17.66
CA GLU A 101 -4.54 16.24 -17.42
C GLU A 101 -3.63 17.06 -16.50
N GLU A 102 -3.79 16.88 -15.19
CA GLU A 102 -2.75 17.28 -14.24
C GLU A 102 -1.58 16.31 -14.45
N GLU A 103 -0.58 16.77 -15.20
CA GLU A 103 0.75 16.17 -15.22
C GLU A 103 1.32 16.29 -13.80
N GLU A 104 1.09 15.27 -12.98
CA GLU A 104 1.94 15.02 -11.80
C GLU A 104 3.34 14.71 -12.34
N GLU A 105 4.18 15.75 -12.41
CA GLU A 105 5.62 15.56 -12.52
C GLU A 105 6.05 14.73 -11.30
N GLU A 106 6.14 13.41 -11.50
CA GLU A 106 6.89 12.52 -10.62
C GLU A 106 8.33 13.02 -10.63
N GLU A 107 8.65 13.93 -9.71
CA GLU A 107 9.99 14.37 -9.42
C GLU A 107 10.79 13.08 -9.18
N GLU A 108 11.66 12.70 -10.14
CA GLU A 108 12.55 11.56 -10.05
C GLU A 108 13.47 11.80 -8.83
N LEU A 109 12.94 11.45 -7.66
CA LEU A 109 13.68 11.35 -6.41
C LEU A 109 14.70 10.26 -6.66
N SER A 110 15.88 10.70 -7.09
CA SER A 110 17.08 9.89 -7.33
C SER A 110 16.94 8.53 -6.64
N ALA A 111 16.78 7.48 -7.45
CA ALA A 111 16.54 6.10 -7.07
C ALA A 111 17.74 5.46 -6.34
N SER A 112 18.35 6.21 -5.42
CA SER A 112 19.37 5.78 -4.49
C SER A 112 18.72 4.94 -3.40
N ARG A 113 18.37 3.69 -3.74
CA ARG A 113 18.26 2.56 -2.81
C ARG A 113 17.37 2.80 -1.57
N ARG A 114 16.38 3.67 -1.67
CA ARG A 114 15.41 3.88 -0.59
C ARG A 114 14.33 2.82 -0.72
N ASN A 115 14.26 1.95 0.28
CA ASN A 115 13.17 0.97 0.40
C ASN A 115 11.84 1.73 0.40
N SER A 116 11.01 1.52 -0.63
CA SER A 116 9.65 2.08 -0.65
C SER A 116 8.78 1.44 0.43
N THR A 117 7.61 2.02 0.71
CA THR A 117 6.62 1.45 1.66
C THR A 117 6.31 -0.02 1.33
N VAL A 118 6.25 -0.38 0.05
CA VAL A 118 6.08 -1.78 -0.42
C VAL A 118 7.19 -2.71 0.09
N HIS A 119 8.44 -2.25 0.06
CA HIS A 119 9.57 -3.02 0.58
C HIS A 119 9.50 -3.17 2.10
N ILE A 120 9.05 -2.13 2.80
CA ILE A 120 8.84 -2.17 4.25
C ILE A 120 7.75 -3.20 4.60
N CYS A 121 6.60 -3.14 3.92
CA CYS A 121 5.50 -4.10 4.06
C CYS A 121 5.98 -5.54 3.87
N TRP A 122 6.76 -5.80 2.82
CA TRP A 122 7.36 -7.10 2.55
C TRP A 122 8.24 -7.60 3.70
N HIS A 123 9.13 -6.76 4.23
CA HIS A 123 10.04 -7.16 5.31
C HIS A 123 9.40 -7.23 6.69
N ARG A 124 8.24 -6.61 6.88
CA ARG A 124 7.53 -6.53 8.16
C ARG A 124 6.29 -7.42 8.22
N ASN A 125 5.91 -8.06 7.10
CA ASN A 125 4.68 -8.83 6.95
C ASN A 125 3.45 -8.02 7.42
N THR A 126 3.32 -6.79 6.92
CA THR A 126 2.21 -5.88 7.22
C THR A 126 1.65 -5.26 5.95
N SER A 127 0.43 -4.77 6.02
CA SER A 127 -0.26 -4.06 4.94
C SER A 127 -0.36 -2.55 5.22
N VAL A 128 -0.57 -1.79 4.14
CA VAL A 128 -0.89 -0.35 4.18
C VAL A 128 -2.00 -0.14 3.15
N SER A 129 -3.13 0.40 3.62
CA SER A 129 -4.30 0.73 2.84
C SER A 129 -4.23 2.17 2.32
N MET A 130 -5.14 2.54 1.42
CA MET A 130 -5.24 3.93 0.97
C MET A 130 -5.70 4.89 2.08
N VAL A 131 -6.47 4.39 3.06
CA VAL A 131 -6.84 5.14 4.26
C VAL A 131 -5.60 5.47 5.09
N ASP A 132 -4.71 4.50 5.29
CA ASP A 132 -3.45 4.72 6.02
C ASP A 132 -2.59 5.79 5.32
N PHE A 133 -2.56 5.81 3.99
CA PHE A 133 -1.86 6.85 3.22
C PHE A 133 -2.49 8.23 3.44
N SER A 134 -3.82 8.34 3.42
CA SER A 134 -4.52 9.60 3.69
C SER A 134 -4.18 10.13 5.08
N GLU A 135 -4.25 9.28 6.10
CA GLU A 135 -3.89 9.65 7.47
C GLU A 135 -2.40 10.05 7.57
N ALA A 136 -1.50 9.36 6.88
CA ALA A 136 -0.08 9.69 6.89
C ALA A 136 0.22 11.06 6.25
N VAL A 137 -0.57 11.47 5.26
CA VAL A 137 -0.47 12.81 4.64
C VAL A 137 -0.97 13.90 5.59
N GLU A 138 -2.10 13.67 6.27
CA GLU A 138 -2.63 14.62 7.26
C GLU A 138 -1.71 14.78 8.48
N ASN A 139 -0.97 13.74 8.84
CA ASN A 139 -0.07 13.72 9.99
C ASN A 139 1.40 14.04 9.65
N GLN A 140 1.66 14.71 8.53
CA GLN A 140 3.01 15.16 8.21
C GLN A 140 3.49 16.21 9.22
N LEU A 141 4.71 16.02 9.72
CA LEU A 141 5.27 16.89 10.74
C LEU A 141 6.76 17.14 10.49
N SER A 142 7.20 18.37 10.73
CA SER A 142 8.62 18.70 10.76
C SER A 142 8.98 19.51 12.00
N GLY A 143 10.15 19.27 12.58
CA GLY A 143 10.53 19.92 13.82
C GLY A 143 11.89 19.51 14.37
N ASN A 144 12.32 20.20 15.43
CA ASN A 144 13.57 19.88 16.12
C ASN A 144 13.34 18.76 17.14
N LEU A 145 14.18 17.73 17.11
CA LEU A 145 14.22 16.66 18.11
C LEU A 145 15.66 16.44 18.59
N LEU A 146 15.79 16.01 19.85
CA LEU A 146 17.06 15.52 20.39
C LEU A 146 17.09 14.00 20.25
N ARG A 147 18.14 13.47 19.62
CA ARG A 147 18.38 12.03 19.50
C ARG A 147 19.69 11.66 20.18
N LYS A 148 19.67 10.58 20.98
CA LYS A 148 20.87 9.95 21.54
C LYS A 148 21.11 8.61 20.84
N PHE A 149 22.32 8.38 20.33
CA PHE A 149 22.70 7.07 19.81
C PHE A 149 23.15 6.15 20.94
N LYS A 150 22.96 4.83 20.77
CA LYS A 150 23.32 3.81 21.78
C LYS A 150 24.78 3.94 22.25
N ASN A 151 25.68 4.35 21.34
CA ASN A 151 27.12 4.43 21.59
C ASN A 151 27.65 5.87 21.67
N SER A 152 26.79 6.89 21.81
CA SER A 152 27.20 8.30 21.91
C SER A 152 27.02 8.85 23.33
N ASN A 153 28.01 9.62 23.79
CA ASN A 153 28.01 10.23 25.13
C ASN A 153 27.11 11.48 25.26
N GLY A 154 26.47 11.95 24.18
CA GLY A 154 25.68 13.18 24.18
C GLY A 154 24.39 13.12 23.36
N TRP A 155 23.56 14.15 23.53
CA TRP A 155 22.35 14.37 22.72
C TRP A 155 22.71 15.17 21.47
N GLN A 156 22.22 14.71 20.32
CA GLN A 156 22.33 15.44 19.06
C GLN A 156 21.00 16.12 18.74
N LYS A 157 21.03 17.45 18.55
CA LYS A 157 19.88 18.19 18.00
C LYS A 157 19.81 17.97 16.49
N LEU A 158 18.65 17.56 16.02
CA LEU A 158 18.37 17.26 14.61
C LEU A 158 17.08 17.95 14.20
N TRP A 159 17.03 18.39 12.94
CA TRP A 159 15.77 18.69 12.27
C TRP A 159 15.21 17.39 11.71
N VAL A 160 13.99 17.05 12.05
CA VAL A 160 13.34 15.80 11.68
C VAL A 160 12.11 16.12 10.84
N VAL A 161 11.94 15.39 9.75
CA VAL A 161 10.73 15.41 8.92
C VAL A 161 10.11 14.03 8.98
N TYR A 162 8.84 13.96 9.35
CA TYR A 162 8.02 12.76 9.34
C TYR A 162 7.01 12.86 8.20
N THR A 163 7.15 11.97 7.21
CA THR A 163 6.26 11.86 6.06
C THR A 163 6.36 10.46 5.45
N ASN A 164 5.30 9.99 4.81
CA ASN A 164 5.22 8.68 4.14
C ASN A 164 5.77 7.53 5.03
N PHE A 165 5.21 7.44 6.25
CA PHE A 165 5.57 6.46 7.28
C PHE A 165 7.04 6.45 7.72
N SER A 166 7.82 7.48 7.37
CA SER A 166 9.27 7.52 7.52
C SER A 166 9.74 8.79 8.23
N MET A 167 10.77 8.64 9.07
CA MET A 167 11.49 9.76 9.67
C MET A 167 12.79 10.05 8.93
N PHE A 168 12.95 11.28 8.47
CA PHE A 168 14.13 11.81 7.83
C PHE A 168 14.87 12.73 8.80
N PHE A 169 16.17 12.52 8.98
CA PHE A 169 16.98 13.25 9.95
C PHE A 169 17.99 14.15 9.25
N TYR A 170 17.94 15.44 9.54
CA TYR A 170 18.80 16.48 8.97
C TYR A 170 19.60 17.20 10.06
N LYS A 171 20.80 17.65 9.72
CA LYS A 171 21.65 18.44 10.64
C LYS A 171 21.09 19.83 10.92
N SER A 172 20.35 20.41 9.96
CA SER A 172 19.79 21.76 10.01
C SER A 172 18.50 21.82 9.18
N HIS A 173 17.59 22.74 9.53
CA HIS A 173 16.39 23.04 8.75
C HIS A 173 16.72 23.74 7.42
N GLN A 174 17.91 24.37 7.32
CA GLN A 174 18.37 25.08 6.12
C GLN A 174 18.87 24.15 5.01
N VAL A 175 18.82 22.83 5.22
CA VAL A 175 18.86 21.88 4.11
C VAL A 175 17.53 22.02 3.37
N ARG A 176 17.33 23.18 2.72
CA ARG A 176 16.39 23.34 1.63
C ARG A 176 16.74 22.26 0.63
N THR A 177 15.71 21.58 0.15
CA THR A 177 15.67 21.07 -1.22
C THR A 177 16.46 22.04 -2.10
N LEU A 178 17.65 21.63 -2.54
CA LEU A 178 18.34 22.33 -3.61
C LEU A 178 17.55 22.00 -4.88
N THR A 179 16.47 22.74 -5.12
CA THR A 179 16.18 23.15 -6.49
C THR A 179 17.13 24.32 -6.80
N TYR A 180 17.69 24.30 -8.02
CA TYR A 180 18.68 25.21 -8.63
C TYR A 180 20.14 24.93 -8.21
N LEU A 181 21.06 24.44 -9.07
CA LEU A 181 21.21 24.43 -10.53
C LEU A 181 21.71 23.08 -11.05
#